data_AF-A0A924J548-F1
#
_entry.id   AF-A0A924J548-F1
#
_cell.length_a   1.000
_cell.length_b   1.000
_cell.length_c   1.000
_cell.angle_alpha   90.00
_cell.angle_beta   90.00
_cell.angle_gamma   90.00
#
_symmetry.space_group_name_H-M   'P 1'
#
loop_
_entity.id
_entity.type
_entity.pdbx_description
1 polymer ?
#
loop_
_entity_poly.entity_id
_entity_poly.type
_entity_poly.pdbx_seq_one_letter_code
_entity_poly.pdbx_strand_id
1 'polypeptide(L)' 'GTAPLLLLDDPFAELDADRSARILGLLGSRGLGQVVLAVPRSEDIPRALTGLQTVRVHQGTLRPDA' A
#
# COMPACT_ATOMS: atom_id res chain seq x y z
N GLY A 1 -5.03 -24.14 1.92
CA GLY A 1 -5.58 -23.03 1.13
C GLY A 1 -4.67 -21.83 1.27
N THR A 2 -4.56 -21.00 0.23
CA THR A 2 -3.76 -19.76 0.28
C THR A 2 -4.47 -18.72 1.13
N ALA A 3 -3.71 -17.89 1.86
CA ALA A 3 -4.28 -16.77 2.60
C ALA A 3 -5.00 -15.80 1.64
N PRO A 4 -6.10 -15.15 2.07
CA PRO A 4 -6.79 -14.17 1.25
C PRO A 4 -5.87 -13.00 0.91
N LEU A 5 -6.08 -12.43 -0.28
CA LEU A 5 -5.38 -11.25 -0.78
C LEU A 5 -6.34 -10.06 -0.79
N LEU A 6 -5.90 -8.95 -0.20
CA LEU A 6 -6.56 -7.65 -0.26
C LEU A 6 -5.79 -6.74 -1.22
N LEU A 7 -6.44 -6.27 -2.28
CA LEU A 7 -5.92 -5.24 -3.18
C LEU A 7 -6.64 -3.93 -2.91
N LEU A 8 -5.88 -2.87 -2.63
CA LEU A 8 -6.40 -1.52 -2.48
C LEU A 8 -5.83 -0.65 -3.60
N ASP A 9 -6.71 -0.07 -4.41
CA ASP A 9 -6.36 0.86 -5.48
C ASP A 9 -6.50 2.29 -4.98
N ASP A 10 -5.37 2.99 -4.97
CA ASP A 10 -5.21 4.35 -4.47
C ASP A 10 -5.89 4.64 -3.11
N PRO A 11 -5.59 3.88 -2.04
CA PRO A 11 -6.26 4.01 -0.75
C PRO A 11 -5.98 5.32 -0.03
N PHE A 12 -5.02 6.11 -0.51
CA PHE A 12 -4.62 7.39 0.07
C PHE A 12 -5.11 8.59 -0.75
N ALA A 13 -5.80 8.36 -1.87
CA ALA A 13 -6.49 9.41 -2.60
C ALA A 13 -7.37 10.22 -1.64
N GLU A 14 -7.20 11.55 -1.67
CA GLU A 14 -8.04 12.49 -0.91
C GLU A 14 -7.92 12.39 0.63
N LEU A 15 -6.97 11.61 1.15
CA LEU A 15 -6.76 11.49 2.59
C LEU A 15 -5.66 12.42 3.09
N ASP A 16 -5.99 13.19 4.12
CA ASP A 16 -5.00 13.86 4.95
C ASP A 16 -4.11 12.84 5.70
N ALA A 17 -3.00 13.31 6.25
CA ALA A 17 -2.03 12.47 6.95
C ALA A 17 -2.64 11.68 8.13
N ASP A 18 -3.63 12.26 8.81
CA ASP A 18 -4.28 11.66 9.96
C ASP A 18 -5.21 10.50 9.56
N ARG A 19 -6.00 10.67 8.49
CA ARG A 19 -6.84 9.60 7.95
C ARG A 19 -6.01 8.45 7.40
N SER A 20 -4.91 8.76 6.71
CA SER A 20 -3.96 7.76 6.22
C SER A 20 -3.40 6.93 7.38
N ALA A 21 -2.99 7.58 8.48
CA ALA A 21 -2.53 6.88 9.69
C ALA A 21 -3.59 5.94 10.30
N ARG A 22 -4.89 6.32 10.26
CA ARG A 22 -5.97 5.45 10.74
C ARG A 22 -6.16 4.22 9.87
N ILE A 23 -6.09 4.34 8.55
CA ILE A 23 -6.15 3.19 7.63
C ILE A 23 -4.97 2.25 7.91
N LEU A 24 -3.77 2.79 8.10
CA LEU A 24 -2.60 1.99 8.47
C LEU A 24 -2.79 1.24 9.78
N GLY A 25 -3.34 1.88 10.80
CA GLY A 25 -3.67 1.24 12.07
C GLY A 25 -4.64 0.06 11.88
N LEU A 26 -5.61 0.18 10.97
CA LEU A 26 -6.54 -0.91 10.64
C LEU A 26 -5.83 -2.04 9.87
N LEU A 27 -4.94 -1.71 8.93
CA LEU A 27 -4.18 -2.69 8.15
C LEU A 27 -3.18 -3.48 9.01
N GLY A 28 -2.54 -2.82 9.99
CA GLY A 28 -1.56 -3.45 10.88
C GLY A 28 -2.19 -4.24 12.04
N SER A 29 -3.39 -3.85 12.50
CA SER A 29 -4.07 -4.52 13.63
C SER A 29 -4.92 -5.73 13.23
N ARG A 30 -5.43 -5.75 12.00
CA ARG A 30 -6.20 -6.87 11.47
C ARG A 30 -5.23 -7.74 10.68
N GLY A 31 -5.08 -9.00 11.07
CA GLY A 31 -4.31 -9.99 10.29
C GLY A 31 -4.97 -10.29 8.95
N LEU A 32 -4.95 -9.33 8.02
CA LEU A 32 -5.67 -9.34 6.75
C LEU A 32 -5.07 -10.30 5.70
N GLY A 33 -4.13 -11.14 6.10
CA GLY A 33 -3.41 -12.03 5.19
C GLY A 33 -2.45 -11.24 4.32
N GLN A 34 -2.56 -11.39 3.00
CA GLN A 34 -1.71 -10.71 2.04
C GLN A 34 -2.35 -9.38 1.64
N VAL A 35 -1.59 -8.28 1.64
CA VAL A 35 -2.09 -6.95 1.27
C VAL A 35 -1.21 -6.37 0.17
N VAL A 36 -1.82 -5.89 -0.90
CA VAL A 36 -1.18 -5.16 -2.00
C VAL A 36 -1.82 -3.78 -2.10
N LEU A 37 -0.99 -2.75 -2.12
CA LEU A 37 -1.39 -1.35 -2.24
C LEU A 37 -0.91 -0.86 -3.60
N ALA A 38 -1.83 -0.40 -4.44
CA ALA A 38 -1.49 0.34 -5.64
C ALA A 38 -1.60 1.83 -5.33
N VAL A 39 -0.50 2.55 -5.48
CA VAL A 39 -0.43 4.00 -5.25
C VAL A 39 0.13 4.67 -6.49
N PRO A 40 -0.47 5.79 -6.95
CA PRO A 40 -0.05 6.45 -8.18
C PRO A 40 1.29 7.18 -8.01
N ARG A 41 1.59 7.64 -6.79
CA ARG A 41 2.80 8.40 -6.49
C ARG A 41 3.46 7.91 -5.21
N SER A 42 4.79 7.92 -5.19
CA SER A 42 5.57 7.48 -4.04
C SER A 42 5.42 8.41 -2.83
N GLU A 43 5.20 9.70 -3.07
CA GLU A 43 4.98 10.70 -2.02
C GLU A 43 3.66 10.51 -1.27
N ASP A 44 2.69 9.82 -1.89
CA ASP A 44 1.41 9.49 -1.26
C ASP A 44 1.53 8.26 -0.34
N ILE A 45 2.67 7.56 -0.37
CA ILE A 45 2.95 6.42 0.51
C ILE A 45 3.30 6.96 1.91
N PRO A 46 2.52 6.62 2.94
CA PRO A 46 2.88 6.99 4.30
C PRO A 46 4.24 6.42 4.71
N ARG A 47 5.03 7.19 5.46
CA ARG A 47 6.36 6.77 5.95
C ARG A 47 6.37 5.43 6.70
N ALA A 48 5.27 5.05 7.33
CA ALA A 48 5.16 3.77 8.02
C ALA A 48 5.25 2.57 7.06
N LEU A 49 5.00 2.77 5.76
CA LEU A 49 4.99 1.73 4.73
C LEU A 49 6.21 1.75 3.82
N THR A 50 7.11 2.74 3.95
CA THR A 50 8.29 2.84 3.06
C THR A 50 9.31 1.72 3.27
N GLY A 51 9.17 0.93 4.35
CA GLY A 51 9.98 -0.28 4.58
C GLY A 51 9.42 -1.55 3.94
N LEU A 52 8.24 -1.49 3.30
CA LEU A 52 7.68 -2.61 2.57
C LEU A 52 8.38 -2.81 1.22
N GLN A 53 8.36 -4.04 0.71
CA GLN A 53 8.78 -4.32 -0.65
C GLN A 53 7.94 -3.50 -1.63
N THR A 54 8.61 -2.67 -2.43
CA THR A 54 7.96 -1.81 -3.41
C THR A 54 8.28 -2.29 -4.82
N VAL A 55 7.28 -2.25 -5.70
CA VAL A 55 7.41 -2.58 -7.11
C VAL A 55 6.83 -1.41 -7.90
N ARG A 56 7.63 -0.87 -8.81
CA ARG A 56 7.25 0.22 -9.71
C ARG A 56 6.65 -0.34 -10.99
N VAL A 57 5.50 0.19 -11.39
CA VAL A 57 4.89 -0.09 -12.69
C VAL A 57 5.30 1.02 -13.66
N HIS A 58 5.95 0.67 -14.76
CA HIS A 58 6.32 1.61 -15.81
C HIS A 58 6.04 1.00 -17.18
N GLN A 59 5.25 1.67 -18.01
CA GLN A 59 4.84 1.18 -19.34
C GLN A 59 4.33 -0.28 -19.33
N GLY A 60 3.45 -0.61 -18.37
CA GLY A 60 2.90 -1.96 -18.21
C GLY A 60 3.89 -3.02 -17.70
N THR A 61 5.12 -2.62 -17.35
CA THR A 61 6.15 -3.53 -16.81
C THR A 61 6.37 -3.28 -15.32
N LEU A 62 6.44 -4.36 -14.54
CA LEU A 62 6.79 -4.33 -13.12
C LEU A 62 8.31 -4.37 -12.95
N ARG A 63 8.85 -3.48 -12.12
CA ARG A 63 10.26 -3.46 -11.73
C ARG A 63 10.38 -3.30 -10.22
N PRO A 64 11.28 -4.01 -9.53
CA PRO A 64 11.56 -3.74 -8.12
C PRO A 64 11.96 -2.26 -7.95
N ASP A 65 11.43 -1.59 -6.93
CA ASP A 65 11.94 -0.29 -6.50
C ASP A 65 13.19 -0.56 -5.63
N ALA A 66 14.30 0.12 -5.94
CA ALA A 66 15.62 -0.13 -5.36
C ALA A 66 15.82 0.56 -4.01
#